data_AF-A0A1J4SGS9-F1
#
_entry.id   AF-A0A1J4SGS9-F1
#
_cell.length_a   1.000
_cell.length_b   1.000
_cell.length_c   1.000
_cell.angle_alpha   90.00
_cell.angle_beta   90.00
_cell.angle_gamma   90.00
#
_symmetry.space_group_name_H-M   'P 1'
#
loop_
_entity.id
_entity.type
_entity.pdbx_description
1 polymer ?
#
loop_
_entity_poly.entity_id
_entity_poly.type
_entity_poly.pdbx_seq_one_letter_code
_entity_poly.pdbx_strand_id
1 'polypeptide(L)'
;MKLEEMKPGEIDEMLKRASIIYIPWGALEWHGVHNPIGLDTIKAYHLCLEAIKKTGGAVHPPIYCGYQTMKPHAGFKKTIEVKKEVVQALAREYFEQLYDEGFRIFVVLMGHYGPKHIEALREIGSEFAQKYTDAKILMVPDYELVMDKGIEGDHVGAYETSLLMYFRPDLVNLNLLPKDREITVKDDGISGMDPRKSTREEGKRIADLIVGEITGRVQELMKSL
;
A
#
# COMPACT_ATOMS: atom_id res chain seq x y z
N MET A 1 -1.78 11.18 12.16
CA MET A 1 -1.79 10.34 13.39
C MET A 1 -2.25 8.94 13.02
N LYS A 2 -2.08 7.92 13.86
CA LYS A 2 -2.67 6.59 13.63
C LYS A 2 -4.08 6.56 14.19
N LEU A 3 -5.07 6.26 13.38
CA LEU A 3 -6.48 6.42 13.76
C LEU A 3 -6.85 5.55 14.96
N GLU A 4 -6.30 4.33 15.05
CA GLU A 4 -6.52 3.38 16.14
C GLU A 4 -5.94 3.79 17.49
N GLU A 5 -5.06 4.79 17.51
CA GLU A 5 -4.45 5.33 18.74
C GLU A 5 -5.10 6.65 19.19
N MET A 6 -6.07 7.18 18.44
CA MET A 6 -6.70 8.47 18.69
C MET A 6 -7.94 8.37 19.57
N LYS A 7 -8.16 9.38 20.41
CA LYS A 7 -9.41 9.61 21.15
C LYS A 7 -10.38 10.40 20.27
N PRO A 8 -11.71 10.31 20.51
CA PRO A 8 -12.70 11.05 19.73
C PRO A 8 -12.40 12.55 19.57
N GLY A 9 -12.06 13.25 20.65
CA GLY A 9 -11.73 14.68 20.58
C GLY A 9 -10.46 15.01 19.77
N GLU A 10 -9.51 14.07 19.66
CA GLU A 10 -8.33 14.23 18.80
C GLU A 10 -8.70 14.08 17.31
N ILE A 11 -9.69 13.23 17.02
CA ILE A 11 -10.26 13.07 15.68
C ILE A 11 -11.00 14.36 15.30
N ASP A 12 -11.87 14.88 16.18
CA ASP A 12 -12.60 16.13 15.95
C ASP A 12 -11.65 17.31 15.63
N GLU A 13 -10.57 17.45 16.40
CA GLU A 13 -9.59 18.51 16.19
C GLU A 13 -8.78 18.31 14.90
N MET A 14 -8.49 17.07 14.53
CA MET A 14 -7.80 16.77 13.27
C MET A 14 -8.72 17.05 12.07
N LEU A 15 -10.00 16.67 12.12
CA LEU A 15 -10.95 16.88 11.02
C LEU A 15 -11.10 18.37 10.66
N LYS A 16 -11.06 19.26 11.67
CA LYS A 16 -11.07 20.73 11.46
C LYS A 16 -9.85 21.26 10.70
N ARG A 17 -8.72 20.54 10.75
CA ARG A 17 -7.44 20.99 10.17
C ARG A 17 -7.12 20.30 8.84
N ALA A 18 -7.35 18.99 8.79
CA ALA A 18 -7.03 18.11 7.68
C ALA A 18 -7.92 16.87 7.74
N SER A 19 -9.06 16.90 7.06
CA SER A 19 -10.01 15.78 6.92
C SER A 19 -9.50 14.70 5.93
N ILE A 20 -8.25 14.29 6.11
CA ILE A 20 -7.53 13.36 5.23
C ILE A 20 -7.37 12.02 5.94
N ILE A 21 -7.76 10.94 5.27
CA ILE A 21 -7.52 9.56 5.71
C ILE A 21 -6.65 8.82 4.70
N TYR A 22 -5.55 8.25 5.20
CA TYR A 22 -4.65 7.37 4.46
C TYR A 22 -5.00 5.93 4.78
N ILE A 23 -5.32 5.13 3.77
CA ILE A 23 -5.76 3.74 3.91
C ILE A 23 -4.71 2.83 3.26
N PRO A 24 -3.79 2.26 4.05
CA PRO A 24 -2.81 1.31 3.53
C PRO A 24 -3.47 -0.05 3.30
N TRP A 25 -3.46 -0.50 2.05
CA TRP A 25 -4.15 -1.71 1.63
C TRP A 25 -3.20 -2.68 0.92
N GLY A 26 -3.09 -3.90 1.42
CA GLY A 26 -2.27 -4.94 0.80
C GLY A 26 -2.85 -6.34 1.03
N ALA A 27 -2.00 -7.36 0.89
CA ALA A 27 -2.36 -8.76 1.07
C ALA A 27 -1.50 -9.46 2.13
N LEU A 28 -1.94 -10.66 2.51
CA LEU A 28 -1.07 -11.66 3.14
C LEU A 28 -0.68 -12.66 2.05
N GLU A 29 0.48 -12.46 1.46
CA GLU A 29 0.91 -13.13 0.24
C GLU A 29 2.34 -13.65 0.35
N TRP A 30 2.62 -14.76 -0.33
CA TRP A 30 3.97 -15.28 -0.48
C TRP A 30 4.90 -14.21 -1.06
N HIS A 31 5.91 -13.83 -0.27
CA HIS A 31 6.91 -12.84 -0.63
C HIS A 31 8.31 -13.46 -0.54
N GLY A 32 8.48 -14.63 -1.15
CA GLY A 32 9.72 -15.38 -1.08
C GLY A 32 10.05 -15.83 0.35
N VAL A 33 11.23 -16.43 0.50
CA VAL A 33 11.71 -16.94 1.79
C VAL A 33 12.36 -15.87 2.66
N HIS A 34 12.77 -14.74 2.07
CA HIS A 34 13.55 -13.69 2.73
C HIS A 34 12.71 -12.55 3.30
N ASN A 35 11.41 -12.47 2.97
CA ASN A 35 10.49 -11.44 3.45
C ASN A 35 9.26 -12.07 4.14
N PRO A 36 8.56 -11.30 4.99
CA PRO A 36 7.30 -11.73 5.60
C PRO A 36 6.16 -11.70 4.59
N ILE A 37 5.15 -12.55 4.81
CA ILE A 37 3.97 -12.58 3.94
C ILE A 37 3.11 -11.31 4.00
N GLY A 38 3.35 -10.43 4.98
CA GLY A 38 2.65 -9.16 5.12
C GLY A 38 3.35 -7.98 4.45
N LEU A 39 4.38 -8.22 3.62
CA LEU A 39 5.21 -7.17 3.02
C LEU A 39 4.36 -6.06 2.39
N ASP A 40 3.38 -6.42 1.55
CA ASP A 40 2.47 -5.50 0.86
C ASP A 40 1.92 -4.41 1.77
N THR A 41 1.24 -4.84 2.84
CA THR A 41 0.56 -3.91 3.73
C THR A 41 1.54 -3.19 4.64
N ILE A 42 2.64 -3.85 5.05
CA ILE A 42 3.64 -3.23 5.94
C ILE A 42 4.30 -2.03 5.25
N LYS A 43 4.80 -2.19 4.01
CA LYS A 43 5.43 -1.07 3.30
C LYS A 43 4.43 0.07 3.06
N ALA A 44 3.20 -0.23 2.66
CA ALA A 44 2.16 0.77 2.41
C ALA A 44 1.82 1.55 3.68
N TYR A 45 1.70 0.85 4.83
CA TYR A 45 1.44 1.49 6.13
C TYR A 45 2.56 2.47 6.50
N HIS A 46 3.82 2.06 6.35
CA HIS A 46 4.94 2.94 6.66
C HIS A 46 5.05 4.13 5.70
N LEU A 47 4.77 3.95 4.40
CA LEU A 47 4.70 5.05 3.43
C LEU A 47 3.60 6.06 3.82
N CYS A 48 2.42 5.59 4.23
CA CYS A 48 1.35 6.45 4.75
C CYS A 48 1.80 7.21 6.01
N LEU A 49 2.48 6.54 6.95
CA LEU A 49 3.02 7.18 8.15
C LEU A 49 4.05 8.28 7.84
N GLU A 50 4.87 8.11 6.80
CA GLU A 50 5.78 9.15 6.34
C GLU A 50 5.04 10.29 5.63
N ALA A 51 4.02 9.98 4.83
CA ALA A 51 3.21 10.98 4.13
C ALA A 51 2.49 11.94 5.09
N ILE A 52 1.85 11.43 6.14
CA ILE A 52 1.12 12.27 7.11
C ILE A 52 2.02 13.26 7.85
N LYS A 53 3.34 13.04 7.90
CA LYS A 53 4.28 14.02 8.50
C LYS A 53 4.36 15.30 7.67
N LYS A 54 4.02 15.25 6.38
CA LYS A 54 4.08 16.38 5.44
C LYS A 54 2.71 16.99 5.17
N THR A 55 1.65 16.21 5.25
CA THR A 55 0.29 16.60 4.84
C THR A 55 -0.71 16.68 5.99
N GLY A 56 -0.43 16.06 7.13
CA GLY A 56 -1.40 15.90 8.22
C GLY A 56 -2.37 14.74 7.97
N GLY A 57 -3.52 14.75 8.65
CA GLY A 57 -4.53 13.69 8.59
C GLY A 57 -4.23 12.48 9.46
N ALA A 58 -4.96 11.38 9.21
CA ALA A 58 -4.86 10.12 9.92
C ALA A 58 -4.48 8.97 8.98
N VAL A 59 -3.84 7.93 9.52
CA VAL A 59 -3.61 6.64 8.87
C VAL A 59 -4.58 5.64 9.47
N HIS A 60 -5.41 5.03 8.64
CA HIS A 60 -6.30 3.93 9.01
C HIS A 60 -5.47 2.68 9.37
N PRO A 61 -5.96 1.80 10.25
CA PRO A 61 -5.35 0.51 10.49
C PRO A 61 -5.02 -0.24 9.18
N PRO A 62 -3.86 -0.90 9.09
CA PRO A 62 -3.45 -1.61 7.89
C PRO A 62 -4.45 -2.71 7.49
N ILE A 63 -4.81 -2.75 6.21
CA ILE A 63 -5.74 -3.74 5.66
C ILE A 63 -4.94 -4.87 4.98
N TYR A 64 -5.11 -6.08 5.51
CA TYR A 64 -4.50 -7.32 5.03
C TYR A 64 -5.52 -8.16 4.26
N CYS A 65 -6.03 -7.63 3.15
CA CYS A 65 -7.14 -8.20 2.39
C CYS A 65 -6.89 -8.11 0.88
N GLY A 66 -6.23 -9.13 0.33
CA GLY A 66 -5.84 -9.19 -1.08
C GLY A 66 -6.67 -10.17 -1.92
N TYR A 67 -6.82 -9.85 -3.20
CA TYR A 67 -7.42 -10.70 -4.23
C TYR A 67 -6.40 -10.89 -5.35
N GLN A 68 -6.43 -12.02 -6.06
CA GLN A 68 -5.48 -12.31 -7.15
C GLN A 68 -4.01 -12.40 -6.67
N THR A 69 -3.80 -13.14 -5.58
CA THR A 69 -2.46 -13.35 -5.01
C THR A 69 -1.66 -14.46 -5.71
N MET A 70 -0.47 -14.79 -5.19
CA MET A 70 0.38 -15.88 -5.65
C MET A 70 -0.23 -17.28 -5.47
N LYS A 71 -1.30 -17.41 -4.67
CA LYS A 71 -2.01 -18.69 -4.54
C LYS A 71 -2.74 -19.06 -5.83
N PRO A 72 -3.68 -18.26 -6.36
CA PRO A 72 -4.28 -18.53 -7.66
C PRO A 72 -3.32 -18.37 -8.83
N HIS A 73 -2.27 -17.54 -8.71
CA HIS A 73 -1.31 -17.33 -9.80
C HIS A 73 -0.37 -18.52 -10.02
N ALA A 74 0.27 -19.03 -8.96
CA ALA A 74 1.32 -20.06 -9.09
C ALA A 74 1.27 -21.15 -8.00
N GLY A 75 0.21 -21.19 -7.18
CA GLY A 75 0.00 -22.24 -6.18
C GLY A 75 0.83 -22.10 -4.90
N PHE A 76 1.46 -20.93 -4.67
CA PHE A 76 2.24 -20.70 -3.45
C PHE A 76 1.35 -20.78 -2.21
N LYS A 77 1.82 -21.54 -1.22
CA LYS A 77 1.17 -21.70 0.10
C LYS A 77 1.65 -20.60 1.05
N LYS A 78 0.95 -20.43 2.19
CA LYS A 78 1.16 -19.35 3.18
C LYS A 78 0.68 -17.97 2.69
N THR A 79 -0.10 -17.97 1.62
CA THR A 79 -0.86 -16.85 1.10
C THR A 79 -2.33 -16.97 1.53
N ILE A 80 -3.00 -15.87 1.85
CA ILE A 80 -4.44 -15.77 2.08
C ILE A 80 -5.05 -15.11 0.85
N GLU A 81 -5.96 -15.84 0.20
CA GLU A 81 -6.66 -15.35 -1.00
C GLU A 81 -8.08 -14.97 -0.56
N VAL A 82 -8.44 -13.70 -0.73
CA VAL A 82 -9.78 -13.19 -0.45
C VAL A 82 -10.53 -13.01 -1.77
N LYS A 83 -11.82 -13.33 -1.78
CA LYS A 83 -12.67 -13.16 -2.96
C LYS A 83 -12.82 -11.69 -3.32
N LYS A 84 -12.91 -11.38 -4.63
CA LYS A 84 -13.14 -10.03 -5.15
C LYS A 84 -14.30 -9.34 -4.43
N GLU A 85 -15.42 -10.03 -4.23
CA GLU A 85 -16.64 -9.46 -3.66
C GLU A 85 -16.44 -9.03 -2.21
N VAL A 86 -15.60 -9.75 -1.45
CA VAL A 86 -15.29 -9.40 -0.05
C VAL A 86 -14.34 -8.20 0.01
N VAL A 87 -13.34 -8.13 -0.87
CA VAL A 87 -12.47 -6.95 -1.00
C VAL A 87 -13.31 -5.71 -1.31
N GLN A 88 -14.22 -5.81 -2.28
CA GLN A 88 -15.09 -4.71 -2.68
C GLN A 88 -16.11 -4.32 -1.60
N ALA A 89 -16.71 -5.29 -0.92
CA ALA A 89 -17.64 -5.03 0.18
C ALA A 89 -16.93 -4.30 1.32
N LEU A 90 -15.73 -4.74 1.69
CA LEU A 90 -14.93 -4.10 2.74
C LEU A 90 -14.51 -2.67 2.36
N ALA A 91 -14.09 -2.46 1.11
CA ALA A 91 -13.71 -1.13 0.64
C ALA A 91 -14.90 -0.16 0.69
N ARG A 92 -16.07 -0.61 0.22
CA ARG A 92 -17.30 0.17 0.25
C ARG A 92 -17.67 0.53 1.68
N GLU A 93 -17.68 -0.44 2.60
CA GLU A 93 -18.02 -0.19 4.00
C GLU A 93 -17.09 0.83 4.64
N TYR A 94 -15.77 0.67 4.48
CA TYR A 94 -14.83 1.64 5.06
C TYR A 94 -14.99 3.03 4.47
N PHE A 95 -15.15 3.18 3.15
CA PHE A 95 -15.29 4.51 2.55
C PHE A 95 -16.57 5.21 3.02
N GLU A 96 -17.69 4.48 3.11
CA GLU A 96 -18.97 5.01 3.59
C GLU A 96 -18.88 5.46 5.06
N GLN A 97 -18.36 4.60 5.95
CA GLN A 97 -18.25 4.92 7.38
C GLN A 97 -17.26 6.07 7.63
N LEU A 98 -16.11 6.06 6.97
CA LEU A 98 -15.12 7.15 7.12
C LEU A 98 -15.64 8.47 6.55
N TYR A 99 -16.43 8.44 5.48
CA TYR A 99 -17.06 9.66 4.96
C TYR A 99 -18.08 10.23 5.95
N ASP A 100 -18.88 9.36 6.59
CA ASP A 100 -19.86 9.72 7.62
C ASP A 100 -19.18 10.35 8.84
N GLU A 101 -18.02 9.81 9.25
CA GLU A 101 -17.16 10.36 10.31
C GLU A 101 -16.48 11.71 9.94
N GLY A 102 -16.70 12.23 8.73
CA GLY A 102 -16.26 13.58 8.34
C GLY A 102 -14.97 13.66 7.52
N PHE A 103 -14.37 12.53 7.13
CA PHE A 103 -13.25 12.56 6.18
C PHE A 103 -13.71 12.99 4.79
N ARG A 104 -12.87 13.77 4.08
CA ARG A 104 -13.17 14.30 2.74
C ARG A 104 -12.07 14.05 1.72
N ILE A 105 -10.83 13.78 2.14
CA ILE A 105 -9.77 13.33 1.25
C ILE A 105 -9.36 11.92 1.65
N PHE A 106 -9.49 10.99 0.71
CA PHE A 106 -9.14 9.59 0.87
C PHE A 106 -7.89 9.28 0.05
N VAL A 107 -6.88 8.71 0.68
CA VAL A 107 -5.66 8.25 0.02
C VAL A 107 -5.52 6.77 0.24
N VAL A 108 -5.97 5.97 -0.72
CA VAL A 108 -5.83 4.51 -0.67
C VAL A 108 -4.54 4.13 -1.37
N LEU A 109 -3.54 3.79 -0.55
CA LEU A 109 -2.22 3.38 -1.03
C LEU A 109 -2.18 1.84 -1.06
N MET A 110 -2.11 1.29 -2.27
CA MET A 110 -2.09 -0.15 -2.50
C MET A 110 -0.65 -0.67 -2.53
N GLY A 111 -0.32 -1.55 -1.58
CA GLY A 111 0.94 -2.26 -1.56
C GLY A 111 0.92 -3.57 -2.35
N HIS A 112 -0.27 -4.16 -2.56
CA HIS A 112 -0.44 -5.39 -3.33
C HIS A 112 -0.70 -5.08 -4.82
N TYR A 113 0.02 -5.77 -5.71
CA TYR A 113 0.06 -5.44 -7.13
C TYR A 113 -0.76 -6.35 -8.06
N GLY A 114 -1.62 -7.21 -7.53
CA GLY A 114 -2.55 -7.98 -8.36
C GLY A 114 -3.39 -7.05 -9.26
N PRO A 115 -3.27 -7.08 -10.60
CA PRO A 115 -3.96 -6.11 -11.46
C PRO A 115 -5.48 -6.12 -11.29
N LYS A 116 -6.09 -7.29 -11.09
CA LYS A 116 -7.52 -7.46 -10.83
C LYS A 116 -7.93 -7.03 -9.42
N HIS A 117 -7.01 -7.03 -8.46
CA HIS A 117 -7.24 -6.40 -7.16
C HIS A 117 -7.24 -4.88 -7.27
N ILE A 118 -6.25 -4.30 -7.95
CA ILE A 118 -6.17 -2.86 -8.20
C ILE A 118 -7.43 -2.39 -8.96
N GLU A 119 -7.83 -3.10 -10.03
CA GLU A 119 -9.07 -2.82 -10.76
C GLU A 119 -10.30 -2.89 -9.83
N ALA A 120 -10.40 -3.92 -8.98
CA ALA A 120 -11.55 -4.09 -8.09
C ALA A 120 -11.68 -2.95 -7.06
N LEU A 121 -10.56 -2.46 -6.52
CA LEU A 121 -10.56 -1.30 -5.60
C LEU A 121 -10.84 0.01 -6.35
N ARG A 122 -10.27 0.21 -7.55
CA ARG A 122 -10.54 1.39 -8.38
C ARG A 122 -12.00 1.50 -8.80
N GLU A 123 -12.67 0.38 -9.06
CA GLU A 123 -14.11 0.32 -9.32
C GLU A 123 -14.90 0.95 -8.15
N ILE A 124 -14.61 0.52 -6.91
CA ILE A 124 -15.26 1.06 -5.70
C ILE A 124 -14.90 2.52 -5.44
N GLY A 125 -13.63 2.90 -5.67
CA GLY A 125 -13.22 4.30 -5.54
C GLY A 125 -13.93 5.22 -6.54
N SER A 126 -14.18 4.74 -7.77
CA SER A 126 -14.93 5.48 -8.78
C SER A 126 -16.42 5.62 -8.41
N GLU A 127 -17.05 4.54 -7.93
CA GLU A 127 -18.42 4.59 -7.39
C GLU A 127 -18.54 5.62 -6.26
N PHE A 128 -17.60 5.59 -5.31
CA PHE A 128 -17.55 6.53 -4.19
C PHE A 128 -17.40 7.98 -4.66
N ALA A 129 -16.47 8.26 -5.58
CA ALA A 129 -16.24 9.59 -6.13
C ALA A 129 -17.45 10.16 -6.90
N GLN A 130 -18.21 9.29 -7.58
CA GLN A 130 -19.45 9.69 -8.27
C GLN A 130 -20.57 10.00 -7.29
N LYS A 131 -20.66 9.26 -6.18
CA LYS A 131 -21.67 9.44 -5.15
C LYS A 131 -21.41 10.68 -4.28
N TYR A 132 -20.16 10.92 -3.88
CA TYR A 132 -19.77 11.97 -2.95
C TYR A 132 -18.90 13.03 -3.63
N THR A 133 -19.56 14.04 -4.23
CA THR A 133 -18.89 15.08 -5.03
C THR A 133 -18.10 16.08 -4.20
N ASP A 134 -18.40 16.19 -2.90
CA ASP A 134 -17.69 16.97 -1.90
C ASP A 134 -16.52 16.21 -1.25
N ALA A 135 -16.29 14.95 -1.64
CA ALA A 135 -15.11 14.17 -1.25
C ALA A 135 -14.19 13.91 -2.46
N LYS A 136 -12.91 13.68 -2.19
CA LYS A 136 -11.88 13.30 -3.17
C LYS A 136 -11.24 11.99 -2.75
N ILE A 137 -10.96 11.11 -3.71
CA ILE A 137 -10.31 9.83 -3.47
C ILE A 137 -9.18 9.59 -4.47
N LEU A 138 -7.99 9.32 -3.93
CA LEU A 138 -6.79 8.92 -4.65
C LEU A 138 -6.59 7.42 -4.46
N MET A 139 -6.68 6.65 -5.54
CA MET A 139 -6.48 5.20 -5.57
C MET A 139 -5.21 4.87 -6.35
N VAL A 140 -4.10 4.59 -5.66
CA VAL A 140 -2.81 4.39 -6.33
C VAL A 140 -1.99 3.25 -5.71
N PRO A 141 -1.53 2.26 -6.50
CA PRO A 141 -0.51 1.34 -6.03
C PRO A 141 0.84 2.05 -5.97
N ASP A 142 1.65 1.73 -4.95
CA ASP A 142 2.82 2.56 -4.63
C ASP A 142 3.84 2.65 -5.79
N TYR A 143 3.97 1.61 -6.63
CA TYR A 143 4.92 1.58 -7.74
C TYR A 143 4.55 2.55 -8.86
N GLU A 144 3.26 2.81 -9.10
CA GLU A 144 2.80 3.73 -10.14
C GLU A 144 3.28 5.18 -9.89
N LEU A 145 3.65 5.50 -8.65
CA LEU A 145 4.16 6.83 -8.27
C LEU A 145 5.61 7.06 -8.70
N VAL A 146 6.33 6.01 -9.10
CA VAL A 146 7.76 6.11 -9.46
C VAL A 146 8.10 5.54 -10.83
N MET A 147 7.10 5.05 -11.59
CA MET A 147 7.30 4.53 -12.95
C MET A 147 7.87 5.57 -13.91
N ASP A 148 7.45 6.83 -13.81
CA ASP A 148 7.95 7.94 -14.63
C ASP A 148 9.45 8.25 -14.39
N LYS A 149 10.00 7.73 -13.29
CA LYS A 149 11.40 7.87 -12.89
C LYS A 149 12.23 6.64 -13.27
N GLY A 150 11.67 5.74 -14.09
CA GLY A 150 12.34 4.51 -14.54
C GLY A 150 12.45 3.43 -13.46
N ILE A 151 11.63 3.51 -12.41
CA ILE A 151 11.56 2.52 -11.34
C ILE A 151 10.30 1.70 -11.53
N GLU A 152 10.46 0.41 -11.80
CA GLU A 152 9.34 -0.51 -11.97
C GLU A 152 9.02 -1.20 -10.64
N GLY A 153 7.73 -1.48 -10.43
CA GLY A 153 7.30 -2.39 -9.37
C GLY A 153 7.70 -3.83 -9.70
N ASP A 154 7.79 -4.66 -8.68
CA ASP A 154 8.14 -6.07 -8.83
C ASP A 154 7.27 -6.95 -7.91
N HIS A 155 7.50 -8.27 -7.92
CA HIS A 155 6.91 -9.14 -6.92
C HIS A 155 8.04 -9.82 -6.14
N VAL A 156 8.24 -9.29 -4.93
CA VAL A 156 9.31 -9.54 -3.96
C VAL A 156 10.72 -9.50 -4.55
N GLY A 157 10.91 -8.65 -5.55
CA GLY A 157 12.22 -8.37 -6.11
C GLY A 157 12.97 -7.31 -5.29
N ALA A 158 13.94 -6.67 -5.93
CA ALA A 158 14.77 -5.66 -5.29
C ALA A 158 13.99 -4.41 -4.86
N TYR A 159 12.94 -4.01 -5.58
CA TYR A 159 12.12 -2.85 -5.26
C TYR A 159 11.41 -3.04 -3.91
N GLU A 160 10.59 -4.08 -3.79
CA GLU A 160 9.80 -4.35 -2.59
C GLU A 160 10.67 -4.69 -1.38
N THR A 161 11.70 -5.50 -1.61
CA THR A 161 12.64 -5.90 -0.56
C THR A 161 13.45 -4.71 -0.04
N SER A 162 13.88 -3.78 -0.91
CA SER A 162 14.59 -2.56 -0.48
C SER A 162 13.69 -1.68 0.38
N LEU A 163 12.44 -1.45 -0.03
CA LEU A 163 11.46 -0.69 0.77
C LEU A 163 11.30 -1.31 2.17
N LEU A 164 11.18 -2.63 2.26
CA LEU A 164 11.05 -3.29 3.56
C LEU A 164 12.35 -3.24 4.38
N MET A 165 13.53 -3.35 3.75
CA MET A 165 14.82 -3.14 4.43
C MET A 165 14.95 -1.73 5.02
N TYR A 166 14.34 -0.72 4.38
CA TYR A 166 14.29 0.63 4.92
C TYR A 166 13.40 0.73 6.17
N PHE A 167 12.16 0.25 6.08
CA PHE A 167 11.17 0.43 7.15
C PHE A 167 11.28 -0.58 8.29
N ARG A 168 11.54 -1.85 7.97
CA ARG A 168 11.56 -3.01 8.88
C ARG A 168 12.70 -3.97 8.52
N PRO A 169 13.96 -3.53 8.65
CA PRO A 169 15.12 -4.38 8.36
C PRO A 169 15.15 -5.67 9.18
N ASP A 170 14.52 -5.67 10.36
CA ASP A 170 14.38 -6.84 11.24
C ASP A 170 13.55 -7.98 10.63
N LEU A 171 12.74 -7.69 9.60
CA LEU A 171 11.90 -8.67 8.91
C LEU A 171 12.54 -9.26 7.64
N VAL A 172 13.70 -8.75 7.21
CA VAL A 172 14.34 -9.16 5.96
C VAL A 172 15.58 -10.00 6.24
N ASN A 173 15.67 -11.17 5.62
CA ASN A 173 16.87 -12.01 5.68
C ASN A 173 17.26 -12.58 4.32
N LEU A 174 18.10 -11.84 3.59
CA LEU A 174 18.60 -12.23 2.28
C LEU A 174 19.40 -13.54 2.27
N ASN A 175 19.95 -13.98 3.41
CA ASN A 175 20.71 -15.23 3.48
C ASN A 175 19.86 -16.48 3.26
N LEU A 176 18.53 -16.35 3.34
CA LEU A 176 17.59 -17.43 3.06
C LEU A 176 17.42 -17.68 1.55
N LEU A 177 17.85 -16.74 0.70
CA LEU A 177 17.77 -16.88 -0.75
C LEU A 177 18.75 -17.95 -1.28
N PRO A 178 18.39 -18.63 -2.39
CA PRO A 178 19.32 -19.50 -3.11
C PRO A 178 20.58 -18.75 -3.54
N LYS A 179 21.75 -19.33 -3.26
CA LYS A 179 23.06 -18.74 -3.60
C LYS A 179 23.57 -19.22 -4.96
N ASP A 180 23.33 -20.49 -5.29
CA ASP A 180 23.99 -21.17 -6.40
C ASP A 180 23.09 -21.36 -7.62
N ARG A 181 21.97 -20.63 -7.68
CA ARG A 181 21.07 -20.62 -8.85
C ARG A 181 20.41 -19.26 -9.05
N GLU A 182 19.83 -19.10 -10.24
CA GLU A 182 18.93 -18.00 -10.54
C GLU A 182 17.62 -18.14 -9.75
N ILE A 183 17.06 -16.99 -9.39
CA ILE A 183 15.77 -16.84 -8.74
C ILE A 183 14.71 -16.75 -9.84
N THR A 184 13.61 -17.49 -9.72
CA THR A 184 12.57 -17.52 -10.75
C THR A 184 11.16 -17.40 -10.16
N VAL A 185 10.21 -16.94 -10.97
CA VAL A 185 8.79 -16.91 -10.59
C VAL A 185 8.28 -18.31 -10.25
N LYS A 186 8.69 -19.32 -11.01
CA LYS A 186 8.20 -20.69 -10.87
C LYS A 186 8.61 -21.31 -9.53
N ASP A 187 9.88 -21.15 -9.15
CA ASP A 187 10.44 -21.86 -8.00
C ASP A 187 10.39 -21.02 -6.72
N ASP A 188 10.52 -19.70 -6.84
CA ASP A 188 10.65 -18.80 -5.70
C ASP A 188 9.48 -17.84 -5.57
N GLY A 189 8.64 -17.70 -6.60
CA GLY A 189 7.54 -16.75 -6.61
C GLY A 189 8.04 -15.33 -6.65
N ILE A 190 9.18 -15.08 -7.30
CA ILE A 190 9.83 -13.78 -7.36
C ILE A 190 9.88 -13.33 -8.82
N SER A 191 9.37 -12.13 -9.09
CA SER A 191 9.43 -11.49 -10.41
C SER A 191 10.12 -10.12 -10.30
N GLY A 192 10.66 -9.61 -11.40
CA GLY A 192 11.38 -8.33 -11.44
C GLY A 192 12.86 -8.46 -11.08
N MET A 193 13.43 -7.42 -10.46
CA MET A 193 14.86 -7.36 -10.18
C MET A 193 15.24 -8.34 -9.06
N ASP A 194 16.38 -9.01 -9.21
CA ASP A 194 16.92 -9.94 -8.20
C ASP A 194 17.00 -9.31 -6.79
N PRO A 195 16.31 -9.86 -5.78
CA PRO A 195 16.27 -9.30 -4.43
C PRO A 195 17.63 -9.30 -3.72
N ARG A 196 18.63 -10.04 -4.20
CA ARG A 196 20.01 -9.97 -3.69
C ARG A 196 20.66 -8.59 -3.94
N LYS A 197 20.09 -7.77 -4.83
CA LYS A 197 20.52 -6.39 -5.10
C LYS A 197 19.86 -5.36 -4.17
N SER A 198 18.98 -5.79 -3.27
CA SER A 198 18.25 -4.88 -2.38
C SER A 198 19.18 -4.19 -1.40
N THR A 199 18.93 -2.92 -1.14
CA THR A 199 19.66 -2.15 -0.12
C THR A 199 18.72 -1.27 0.67
N ARG A 200 19.11 -0.94 1.91
CA ARG A 200 18.34 -0.03 2.76
C ARG A 200 18.31 1.38 2.17
N GLU A 201 19.43 1.80 1.60
CA GLU A 201 19.63 3.10 0.99
C GLU A 201 18.71 3.30 -0.20
N GLU A 202 18.59 2.28 -1.06
CA GLU A 202 17.66 2.30 -2.19
C GLU A 202 16.21 2.32 -1.71
N GLY A 203 15.88 1.54 -0.68
CA GLY A 203 14.55 1.56 -0.06
C GLY A 203 14.17 2.95 0.45
N LYS A 204 15.11 3.65 1.10
CA LYS A 204 14.90 5.03 1.52
C LYS A 204 14.67 5.95 0.34
N ARG A 205 15.49 5.84 -0.71
CA ARG A 205 15.38 6.67 -1.92
C ARG A 205 14.01 6.52 -2.58
N ILE A 206 13.55 5.28 -2.77
CA ILE A 206 12.24 4.97 -3.35
C ILE A 206 11.13 5.52 -2.45
N ALA A 207 11.21 5.29 -1.13
CA ALA A 207 10.22 5.78 -0.17
C ALA A 207 10.11 7.32 -0.21
N ASP A 208 11.23 8.04 -0.26
CA ASP A 208 11.25 9.50 -0.33
C ASP A 208 10.55 10.02 -1.61
N LEU A 209 10.74 9.33 -2.75
CA LEU A 209 10.08 9.66 -4.02
C LEU A 209 8.56 9.43 -3.93
N ILE A 210 8.14 8.25 -3.46
CA ILE A 210 6.72 7.90 -3.29
C ILE A 210 6.03 8.90 -2.37
N VAL A 211 6.63 9.18 -1.21
CA VAL A 211 6.08 10.15 -0.24
C VAL A 211 6.01 11.55 -0.83
N GLY A 212 7.00 11.96 -1.64
CA GLY A 212 6.99 13.22 -2.37
C GLY A 212 5.79 13.35 -3.31
N GLU A 213 5.55 12.33 -4.11
CA GLU A 213 4.43 12.27 -5.07
C GLU A 213 3.07 12.26 -4.37
N ILE A 214 2.91 11.45 -3.32
CA ILE A 214 1.70 11.45 -2.48
C ILE A 214 1.47 12.85 -1.90
N THR A 215 2.52 13.49 -1.38
CA THR A 215 2.41 14.84 -0.80
C THR A 215 1.93 15.85 -1.83
N GLY A 216 2.52 15.87 -3.03
CA GLY A 216 2.12 16.77 -4.10
C GLY A 216 0.65 16.60 -4.50
N ARG A 217 0.24 15.36 -4.77
CA ARG A 217 -1.14 15.05 -5.17
C ARG A 217 -2.15 15.41 -4.08
N VAL A 218 -1.84 15.12 -2.81
CA VAL A 218 -2.74 15.45 -1.69
C VAL A 218 -2.87 16.96 -1.52
N GLN A 219 -1.77 17.72 -1.63
CA GLN A 219 -1.82 19.18 -1.57
C GLN A 219 -2.64 19.80 -2.70
N GLU A 220 -2.64 19.18 -3.89
CA GLU A 220 -3.53 19.58 -4.99
C GLU A 220 -5.00 19.29 -4.66
N LEU A 221 -5.31 18.10 -4.14
CA LEU A 221 -6.67 17.75 -3.71
C LEU A 221 -7.20 18.71 -2.64
N MET A 222 -6.36 19.10 -1.66
CA MET A 222 -6.71 20.06 -0.62
C MET A 222 -7.09 21.45 -1.16
N LYS A 223 -6.54 21.87 -2.30
CA LYS A 223 -6.89 23.14 -2.94
C LYS A 223 -8.20 23.07 -3.73
N SER A 224 -8.71 21.86 -3.97
CA SER A 224 -9.86 21.58 -4.83
C SER A 224 -11.14 21.19 -4.06
N LEU A 225 -11.05 21.17 -2.72
CA LEU A 225 -12.17 21.09 -1.79
C LEU A 225 -12.68 22.50 -1.47
#